data_AF-A0A7C9KAY7-F1
#
_entry.id   AF-A0A7C9KAY7-F1
#
_cell.length_a   1.000
_cell.length_b   1.000
_cell.length_c   1.000
_cell.angle_alpha   90.00
_cell.angle_beta   90.00
_cell.angle_gamma   90.00
#
_symmetry.space_group_name_H-M   'P 1'
#
loop_
_entity.id
_entity.type
_entity.pdbx_description
1 polymer ?
#
loop_
_entity_poly.entity_id
_entity_poly.type
_entity_poly.pdbx_seq_one_letter_code
_entity_poly.pdbx_strand_id
1 'polypeptide(L)'
;MKIVEFVGKGIHGYINVRVRFLDDLTFLIGINGSGKTTVVRTIHALLSMNLTVLAYTDYAEVVLKVRHEGKLVAIKSWQDQKGHYFSVQGVADDLFIPRFEMPPTEPQYKFHDLFYAYYQTQISISADHPVCAALKSLPTPMYLGIERRSEIVNDGATRLPRRFRGGPRRNIFAGSLADSLDEASDLAATAYLHFQQTDDKLKEQLRNALLLRNFEFLDVMGSPVDIPTVSRNVMMFVEGRHNKRALSSKKISKHTKAVESEILKHVSRSQLTKFEKRIRKKLPSNVAERIRFISGKNYLLPLLMLRLKQIANLRDAEGAMKVRLARHADFGVDSGLERRLKKLIAIRT
;
A
#
# COMPACT_ATOMS: atom_id res chain seq x y z
N MET A 1 9.22 6.82 17.88
CA MET A 1 9.15 7.80 16.76
C MET A 1 7.72 7.86 16.27
N LYS A 2 7.26 9.01 15.80
CA LYS A 2 5.91 9.21 15.26
C LYS A 2 5.95 9.98 13.96
N ILE A 3 5.29 9.49 12.92
CA ILE A 3 5.19 10.20 11.64
C ILE A 3 4.08 11.25 11.76
N VAL A 4 4.36 12.49 11.37
CA VAL A 4 3.42 13.62 11.48
C VAL A 4 2.85 13.97 10.11
N GLU A 5 3.72 14.13 9.11
CA GLU A 5 3.32 14.60 7.79
C GLU A 5 4.23 14.01 6.72
N PHE A 6 3.65 13.61 5.59
CA PHE A 6 4.35 13.26 4.37
C PHE A 6 3.88 14.17 3.24
N VAL A 7 4.82 14.72 2.48
CA VAL A 7 4.58 15.50 1.27
C VAL A 7 5.39 14.88 0.15
N GLY A 8 4.76 14.55 -0.96
CA GLY A 8 5.41 14.11 -2.18
C GLY A 8 4.96 14.95 -3.36
N LYS A 9 5.89 15.42 -4.17
CA LYS A 9 5.65 16.18 -5.39
C LYS A 9 6.15 15.42 -6.60
N GLY A 10 5.33 15.37 -7.64
CA GLY A 10 5.69 14.75 -8.92
C GLY A 10 6.03 13.26 -8.82
N ILE A 11 5.46 12.52 -7.86
CA ILE A 11 5.69 11.08 -7.75
C ILE A 11 5.11 10.39 -9.00
N HIS A 12 5.89 9.53 -9.66
CA HIS A 12 5.59 8.97 -10.98
C HIS A 12 5.29 10.04 -12.04
N GLY A 13 5.83 11.25 -11.88
CA GLY A 13 5.69 12.38 -12.80
C GLY A 13 4.39 13.19 -12.69
N TYR A 14 3.38 12.73 -11.93
CA TYR A 14 2.08 13.43 -11.86
C TYR A 14 1.40 13.40 -10.49
N ILE A 15 1.87 12.60 -9.53
CA ILE A 15 1.20 12.43 -8.25
C ILE A 15 1.77 13.44 -7.25
N ASN A 16 0.93 14.38 -6.84
CA ASN A 16 1.19 15.25 -5.70
C ASN A 16 0.37 14.76 -4.50
N VAL A 17 1.03 14.41 -3.40
CA VAL A 17 0.36 13.91 -2.19
C VAL A 17 0.79 14.72 -0.99
N ARG A 18 -0.18 15.04 -0.14
CA ARG A 18 0.06 15.52 1.21
C ARG A 18 -0.78 14.70 2.18
N VAL A 19 -0.12 13.94 3.05
CA VAL A 19 -0.76 13.15 4.11
C VAL A 19 -0.38 13.72 5.45
N ARG A 20 -1.38 14.08 6.25
CA ARG A 20 -1.21 14.36 7.68
C ARG A 20 -1.67 13.14 8.45
N PHE A 21 -0.78 12.56 9.24
CA PHE A 21 -1.07 11.36 10.01
C PHE A 21 -1.77 11.74 11.31
N LEU A 22 -2.78 10.95 11.66
CA LEU A 22 -3.45 11.04 12.96
C LEU A 22 -2.56 10.47 14.05
N ASP A 23 -2.87 10.85 15.29
CA ASP A 23 -2.05 10.48 16.43
C ASP A 23 -2.04 8.97 16.73
N ASP A 24 -3.11 8.27 16.36
CA ASP A 24 -3.29 6.84 16.65
C ASP A 24 -3.33 6.00 15.35
N LEU A 25 -4.43 6.10 14.60
CA LEU A 25 -4.67 5.26 13.42
C LEU A 25 -5.05 6.09 12.21
N THR A 26 -4.32 5.91 11.10
CA THR A 26 -4.58 6.59 9.83
C THR A 26 -4.94 5.58 8.75
N PHE A 27 -6.11 5.71 8.14
CA PHE A 27 -6.51 4.90 6.99
C PHE A 27 -6.25 5.64 5.67
N LEU A 28 -5.40 5.06 4.82
CA LEU A 28 -5.20 5.55 3.46
C LEU A 28 -6.18 4.86 2.51
N ILE A 29 -7.20 5.59 2.07
CA ILE A 29 -8.27 5.08 1.20
C ILE A 29 -8.14 5.72 -0.18
N GLY A 30 -8.34 4.94 -1.25
CA GLY A 30 -8.28 5.43 -2.62
C GLY A 30 -8.40 4.30 -3.64
N ILE A 31 -8.64 4.62 -4.90
CA ILE A 31 -8.72 3.62 -5.98
C ILE A 31 -7.36 2.99 -6.30
N ASN A 32 -7.33 1.83 -6.96
CA ASN A 32 -6.07 1.23 -7.40
C ASN A 32 -5.33 2.22 -8.31
N GLY A 33 -4.01 2.32 -8.17
CA GLY A 33 -3.19 3.29 -8.91
C GLY A 33 -3.21 4.71 -8.33
N SER A 34 -3.95 4.97 -7.25
CA SER A 34 -3.95 6.30 -6.62
C SER A 34 -2.64 6.66 -5.88
N GLY A 35 -1.67 5.75 -5.78
CA GLY A 35 -0.39 6.01 -5.10
C GLY A 35 -0.34 5.65 -3.60
N LYS A 36 -1.35 4.99 -3.02
CA LYS A 36 -1.33 4.54 -1.61
C LYS A 36 -0.08 3.75 -1.24
N THR A 37 0.20 2.68 -1.98
CA THR A 37 1.37 1.83 -1.76
C THR A 37 2.66 2.61 -2.00
N THR A 38 2.66 3.53 -2.97
CA THR A 38 3.80 4.39 -3.26
C THR A 38 4.12 5.29 -2.09
N VAL A 39 3.13 5.97 -1.50
CA VAL A 39 3.33 6.80 -0.29
C VAL A 39 3.97 6.00 0.82
N VAL A 40 3.42 4.82 1.15
CA VAL A 40 3.94 4.00 2.25
C VAL A 40 5.35 3.46 1.93
N ARG A 41 5.58 3.02 0.68
CA ARG A 41 6.89 2.53 0.23
C ARG A 41 7.95 3.63 0.25
N THR A 42 7.62 4.84 -0.17
CA THR A 42 8.53 5.99 -0.14
C THR A 42 8.85 6.43 1.29
N ILE A 43 7.86 6.47 2.19
CA ILE A 43 8.10 6.73 3.62
C ILE A 43 9.08 5.72 4.20
N HIS A 44 8.85 4.43 3.94
CA HIS A 44 9.75 3.37 4.39
C HIS A 44 11.15 3.55 3.79
N ALA A 45 11.25 3.81 2.49
CA ALA A 45 12.52 3.96 1.81
C ALA A 45 13.34 5.17 2.31
N LEU A 46 12.68 6.28 2.68
CA LEU A 46 13.33 7.43 3.32
C LEU A 46 13.86 7.09 4.71
N LEU A 47 13.06 6.43 5.55
CA LEU A 47 13.45 6.09 6.92
C LEU A 47 14.50 4.97 7.00
N SER A 48 14.51 4.06 6.03
CA SER A 48 15.51 2.97 5.94
C SER A 48 16.72 3.30 5.07
N MET A 49 16.74 4.49 4.45
CA MET A 49 17.74 4.89 3.44
C MET A 49 17.89 3.85 2.31
N ASN A 50 16.77 3.29 1.85
CA ASN A 50 16.76 2.34 0.73
C ASN A 50 16.88 3.10 -0.60
N LEU A 51 18.13 3.36 -1.00
CA LEU A 51 18.46 4.11 -2.22
C LEU A 51 17.93 3.44 -3.48
N THR A 52 17.92 2.12 -3.54
CA THR A 52 17.41 1.36 -4.69
C THR A 52 15.95 1.70 -4.97
N VAL A 53 15.10 1.67 -3.94
CA VAL A 53 13.67 1.99 -4.07
C VAL A 53 13.47 3.46 -4.41
N LEU A 54 14.27 4.35 -3.82
CA LEU A 54 14.21 5.78 -4.09
C LEU A 54 14.67 6.11 -5.52
N ALA A 55 15.71 5.46 -6.02
CA ALA A 55 16.21 5.65 -7.39
C ALA A 55 15.27 5.06 -8.44
N TYR A 56 14.56 3.98 -8.10
CA TYR A 56 13.55 3.39 -8.99
C TYR A 56 12.24 4.19 -9.01
N THR A 57 11.95 4.93 -7.93
CA THR A 57 10.75 5.75 -7.84
C THR A 57 11.04 7.13 -8.41
N ASP A 58 10.38 7.50 -9.50
CA ASP A 58 10.44 8.84 -10.05
C ASP A 58 9.70 9.83 -9.14
N TYR A 59 10.38 10.87 -8.66
CA TYR A 59 9.77 11.96 -7.88
C TYR A 59 10.64 13.22 -7.94
N ALA A 60 9.98 14.39 -7.89
CA ALA A 60 10.69 15.67 -7.84
C ALA A 60 11.19 15.97 -6.43
N GLU A 61 10.31 15.87 -5.43
CA GLU A 61 10.63 16.19 -4.04
C GLU A 61 9.75 15.38 -3.09
N VAL A 62 10.35 14.78 -2.06
CA VAL A 62 9.62 14.11 -0.97
C VAL A 62 10.13 14.63 0.37
N VAL A 63 9.19 14.94 1.27
CA VAL A 63 9.46 15.48 2.60
C VAL A 63 8.66 14.68 3.62
N LEU A 64 9.37 14.15 4.62
CA LEU A 64 8.80 13.40 5.73
C LEU A 64 9.12 14.11 7.04
N LYS A 65 8.08 14.44 7.82
CA LYS A 65 8.24 15.00 9.17
C LYS A 65 7.95 13.92 10.20
N VAL A 66 8.93 13.68 11.06
CA VAL A 66 8.83 12.74 12.17
C VAL A 66 9.07 13.44 13.50
N ARG A 67 8.38 12.97 14.54
CA ARG A 67 8.62 13.35 15.94
C ARG A 67 9.39 12.22 16.63
N HIS A 68 10.57 12.52 17.12
CA HIS A 68 11.42 11.58 17.86
C HIS A 68 11.97 12.29 19.10
N GLU A 69 11.84 11.67 20.28
CA GLU A 69 12.30 12.24 21.55
C GLU A 69 11.79 13.68 21.82
N GLY A 70 10.53 13.95 21.44
CA GLY A 70 9.91 15.26 21.57
C GLY A 70 10.33 16.30 20.50
N LYS A 71 11.38 16.03 19.72
CA LYS A 71 11.86 16.91 18.64
C LYS A 71 11.20 16.57 17.30
N LEU A 72 10.96 17.60 16.50
CA LEU A 72 10.48 17.44 15.12
C LEU A 72 11.69 17.43 14.17
N VAL A 73 11.83 16.35 13.41
CA VAL A 73 12.88 16.16 12.40
C VAL A 73 12.21 16.07 11.04
N ALA A 74 12.65 16.92 10.11
CA ALA A 74 12.27 16.84 8.70
C ALA A 74 13.37 16.12 7.90
N ILE A 75 12.98 15.08 7.18
CA ILE A 75 13.82 14.34 6.23
C ILE A 75 13.33 14.72 4.83
N LYS A 76 14.27 15.12 3.96
CA LYS A 76 13.97 15.54 2.59
C LYS A 76 14.80 14.71 1.61
N SER A 77 14.20 14.39 0.48
CA SER A 77 14.91 13.86 -0.69
C SER A 77 14.39 14.52 -1.95
N TRP A 78 15.28 14.82 -2.88
CA TRP A 78 14.95 15.33 -4.21
C TRP A 78 15.89 14.74 -5.26
N GLN A 79 15.44 14.75 -6.50
CA GLN A 79 16.17 14.19 -7.63
C GLN A 79 16.40 15.26 -8.69
N ASP A 80 17.57 15.20 -9.32
CA ASP A 80 17.89 15.98 -10.51
C ASP A 80 18.60 15.08 -11.54
N GLN A 81 18.98 15.63 -12.69
CA GLN A 81 19.68 14.90 -13.75
C GLN A 81 20.97 14.23 -13.26
N LYS A 82 21.64 14.82 -12.26
CA LYS A 82 22.93 14.35 -11.72
C LYS A 82 22.81 13.20 -10.71
N GLY A 83 21.68 13.08 -10.00
CA GLY A 83 21.58 12.12 -8.90
C GLY A 83 20.52 12.47 -7.86
N HIS A 84 20.67 11.83 -6.70
CA HIS A 84 19.77 11.90 -5.56
C HIS A 84 20.41 12.72 -4.44
N TYR A 85 19.63 13.60 -3.83
CA TYR A 85 20.07 14.43 -2.72
C TYR A 85 19.22 14.14 -1.49
N PHE A 86 19.85 14.15 -0.32
CA PHE A 86 19.22 13.86 0.96
C PHE A 86 19.61 14.89 1.99
N SER A 87 18.62 15.40 2.71
CA SER A 87 18.82 16.37 3.79
C SER A 87 18.03 15.96 5.03
N VAL A 88 18.64 16.11 6.19
CA VAL A 88 17.99 15.86 7.49
C VAL A 88 18.12 17.12 8.33
N GLN A 89 17.00 17.59 8.85
CA GLN A 89 16.96 18.78 9.70
C GLN A 89 17.88 18.61 10.92
N GLY A 90 18.85 19.51 11.07
CA GLY A 90 19.86 19.46 12.13
C GLY A 90 21.22 18.92 11.68
N VAL A 91 21.34 18.47 10.44
CA VAL A 91 22.61 18.13 9.77
C VAL A 91 22.91 19.24 8.75
N ALA A 92 24.13 19.77 8.76
CA ALA A 92 24.52 20.87 7.87
C ALA A 92 24.76 20.40 6.43
N ASP A 93 25.30 19.20 6.25
CA ASP A 93 25.68 18.66 4.96
C ASP A 93 24.57 17.82 4.33
N ASP A 94 24.29 18.09 3.06
CA ASP A 94 23.38 17.28 2.24
C ASP A 94 24.16 16.11 1.61
N LEU A 95 23.59 14.91 1.73
CA LEU A 95 24.17 13.72 1.11
C LEU A 95 23.79 13.70 -0.38
N PHE A 96 24.79 13.71 -1.25
CA PHE A 96 24.63 13.52 -2.69
C PHE A 96 25.06 12.13 -3.12
N ILE A 97 24.20 11.47 -3.92
CA ILE A 97 24.45 10.14 -4.46
C ILE A 97 24.26 10.23 -5.99
N PRO A 98 25.30 9.94 -6.78
CA PRO A 98 25.20 10.03 -8.23
C PRO A 98 24.18 9.04 -8.78
N ARG A 99 23.57 9.41 -9.91
CA ARG A 99 22.65 8.52 -10.62
C ARG A 99 23.41 7.34 -11.21
N PHE A 100 22.85 6.14 -11.10
CA PHE A 100 23.38 4.98 -11.81
C PHE A 100 23.26 5.19 -13.33
N GLU A 101 24.40 5.08 -14.01
CA GLU A 101 24.50 5.02 -15.46
C GLU A 101 24.97 3.62 -15.87
N MET A 102 24.29 3.03 -16.85
CA MET A 102 24.65 1.71 -17.34
C MET A 102 26.00 1.78 -18.07
N PRO A 103 27.00 0.97 -17.68
CA PRO A 103 28.25 0.92 -18.41
C PRO A 103 28.02 0.52 -19.87
N PRO A 104 28.63 1.22 -20.86
CA PRO A 104 28.40 0.95 -22.28
C PRO A 104 28.91 -0.44 -22.71
N THR A 105 29.81 -1.03 -21.93
CA THR A 105 30.40 -2.35 -22.16
C THR A 105 29.53 -3.51 -21.69
N GLU A 106 28.52 -3.26 -20.86
CA GLU A 106 27.71 -4.33 -20.24
C GLU A 106 26.35 -4.48 -20.95
N PRO A 107 25.86 -5.72 -21.13
CA PRO A 107 24.58 -5.96 -21.79
C PRO A 107 23.41 -5.58 -20.89
N GLN A 108 22.31 -5.11 -21.49
CA GLN A 108 21.14 -4.59 -20.78
C GLN A 108 20.49 -5.57 -19.79
N TYR A 109 20.59 -6.88 -20.02
CA TYR A 109 20.00 -7.86 -19.10
C TYR A 109 20.66 -7.86 -17.70
N LYS A 110 21.89 -7.33 -17.57
CA LYS A 110 22.58 -7.14 -16.28
C LYS A 110 22.20 -5.85 -15.57
N PHE A 111 21.35 -5.02 -16.15
CA PHE A 111 20.98 -3.73 -15.57
C PHE A 111 20.53 -3.86 -14.12
N HIS A 112 19.67 -4.83 -13.81
CA HIS A 112 19.17 -5.03 -12.45
C HIS A 112 20.31 -5.36 -11.49
N ASP A 113 21.17 -6.32 -11.82
CA ASP A 113 22.25 -6.75 -10.93
C ASP A 113 23.23 -5.59 -10.66
N LEU A 114 23.63 -4.86 -11.70
CA LEU A 114 24.56 -3.73 -11.60
C LEU A 114 23.93 -2.54 -10.86
N PHE A 115 22.66 -2.24 -11.12
CA PHE A 115 21.93 -1.18 -10.45
C PHE A 115 21.86 -1.41 -8.94
N TYR A 116 21.54 -2.63 -8.51
CA TYR A 116 21.46 -2.96 -7.08
C TYR A 116 22.85 -2.93 -6.43
N ALA A 117 23.85 -3.53 -7.07
CA ALA A 117 25.22 -3.55 -6.57
C ALA A 117 25.80 -2.12 -6.43
N TYR A 118 25.51 -1.23 -7.39
CA TYR A 118 25.94 0.17 -7.35
C TYR A 118 25.40 0.88 -6.10
N TYR A 119 24.09 0.85 -5.87
CA TYR A 119 23.50 1.55 -4.74
C TYR A 119 23.87 0.92 -3.39
N GLN A 120 24.09 -0.39 -3.32
CA GLN A 120 24.66 -1.02 -2.13
C GLN A 120 26.07 -0.49 -1.83
N THR A 121 26.91 -0.36 -2.87
CA THR A 121 28.25 0.20 -2.74
C THR A 121 28.20 1.66 -2.29
N GLN A 122 27.30 2.47 -2.85
CA GLN A 122 27.12 3.87 -2.44
C GLN A 122 26.68 4.02 -0.98
N ILE A 123 25.82 3.10 -0.47
CA ILE A 123 25.44 3.07 0.94
C ILE A 123 26.67 2.79 1.83
N SER A 124 27.52 1.85 1.42
CA SER A 124 28.75 1.51 2.16
C SER A 124 29.75 2.66 2.16
N ILE A 125 29.95 3.33 1.02
CA ILE A 125 30.83 4.50 0.90
C ILE A 125 30.29 5.66 1.74
N SER A 126 28.99 5.89 1.71
CA SER A 126 28.35 6.99 2.42
C SER A 126 28.04 6.65 3.89
N ALA A 127 28.49 5.50 4.40
CA ALA A 127 28.06 4.99 5.71
C ALA A 127 28.40 5.93 6.88
N ASP A 128 29.51 6.66 6.75
CA ASP A 128 30.03 7.61 7.74
C ASP A 128 29.43 9.02 7.59
N HIS A 129 28.63 9.26 6.56
CA HIS A 129 28.04 10.57 6.33
C HIS A 129 27.07 10.94 7.48
N PRO A 130 27.08 12.19 7.97
CA PRO A 130 26.22 12.64 9.07
C PRO A 130 24.72 12.37 8.86
N VAL A 131 24.23 12.51 7.62
CA VAL A 131 22.85 12.14 7.23
C VAL A 131 22.55 10.67 7.48
N CYS A 132 23.48 9.77 7.13
CA CYS A 132 23.33 8.33 7.32
C CYS A 132 23.32 7.98 8.81
N ALA A 133 24.20 8.61 9.60
CA ALA A 133 24.21 8.45 11.06
C ALA A 133 22.90 8.94 11.70
N ALA A 134 22.39 10.11 11.27
CA ALA A 134 21.12 10.66 11.73
C ALA A 134 19.94 9.73 11.39
N LEU A 135 19.87 9.19 10.17
CA LEU A 135 18.82 8.26 9.78
C LEU A 135 18.90 6.92 10.52
N LYS A 136 20.10 6.38 10.74
CA LYS A 136 20.32 5.16 11.54
C LYS A 136 19.91 5.33 13.01
N SER A 137 19.99 6.54 13.55
CA SER A 137 19.53 6.84 14.91
C SER A 137 18.00 6.78 15.05
N LEU A 138 17.28 6.98 13.95
CA LEU A 138 15.82 6.88 13.94
C LEU A 138 15.39 5.41 13.89
N PRO A 139 14.38 5.01 14.68
CA PRO A 139 13.86 3.65 14.59
C PRO A 139 13.18 3.45 13.24
N THR A 140 13.51 2.36 12.55
CA THR A 140 12.87 2.01 11.29
C THR A 140 11.39 1.65 11.51
N PRO A 141 10.47 2.18 10.69
CA PRO A 141 9.06 1.90 10.83
C PRO A 141 8.79 0.44 10.46
N MET A 142 8.05 -0.27 11.30
CA MET A 142 7.64 -1.62 10.99
C MET A 142 6.55 -1.60 9.92
N TYR A 143 6.79 -2.27 8.79
CA TYR A 143 5.78 -2.48 7.75
C TYR A 143 5.03 -3.79 8.01
N LEU A 144 3.76 -3.68 8.40
CA LEU A 144 2.90 -4.83 8.68
C LEU A 144 1.82 -4.96 7.59
N GLY A 145 1.93 -5.97 6.74
CA GLY A 145 0.96 -6.23 5.69
C GLY A 145 -0.33 -6.86 6.24
N ILE A 146 -1.46 -6.14 6.15
CA ILE A 146 -2.81 -6.66 6.43
C ILE A 146 -3.33 -7.34 5.13
N GLU A 147 -2.71 -8.47 4.78
CA GLU A 147 -2.92 -9.44 3.68
C GLU A 147 -3.58 -9.09 2.32
N ARG A 148 -2.91 -9.53 1.24
CA ARG A 148 -3.38 -10.53 0.25
C ARG A 148 -2.15 -11.23 -0.35
N ARG A 149 -1.76 -12.39 0.18
CA ARG A 149 -0.55 -13.13 -0.21
C ARG A 149 0.72 -12.31 0.02
N SER A 150 1.73 -12.98 0.54
CA SER A 150 3.11 -12.54 0.65
C SER A 150 3.72 -12.27 -0.73
N GLU A 151 3.25 -11.21 -1.39
CA GLU A 151 4.07 -10.43 -2.31
C GLU A 151 4.50 -9.18 -1.54
N ILE A 152 5.25 -9.40 -0.45
CA ILE A 152 6.54 -8.73 -0.45
C ILE A 152 7.12 -9.17 -1.79
N VAL A 153 7.02 -8.31 -2.79
CA VAL A 153 7.97 -8.37 -3.89
C VAL A 153 9.28 -8.30 -3.12
N ASN A 154 9.87 -9.49 -2.89
CA ASN A 154 11.27 -9.61 -2.61
C ASN A 154 11.86 -8.72 -3.68
N ASP A 155 12.29 -7.52 -3.31
CA ASP A 155 13.24 -6.77 -4.12
C ASP A 155 14.23 -7.86 -4.54
N GLY A 156 14.48 -7.98 -5.85
CA GLY A 156 15.12 -9.15 -6.46
C GLY A 156 16.49 -9.53 -5.86
N ALA A 157 16.97 -8.77 -4.88
CA ALA A 157 18.17 -8.95 -4.08
C ALA A 157 18.19 -10.17 -3.13
N THR A 158 17.08 -10.81 -2.75
CA THR A 158 17.13 -11.95 -1.79
C THR A 158 16.35 -13.19 -2.23
N ARG A 159 16.17 -13.38 -3.54
CA ARG A 159 16.14 -14.76 -4.04
C ARG A 159 17.58 -15.17 -4.18
N LEU A 160 18.07 -16.03 -3.28
CA LEU A 160 19.28 -16.82 -3.55
C LEU A 160 19.20 -17.23 -5.02
N PRO A 161 20.23 -16.98 -5.84
CA PRO A 161 20.18 -17.29 -7.25
C PRO A 161 19.69 -18.74 -7.34
N ARG A 162 18.55 -18.94 -8.02
CA ARG A 162 18.12 -20.28 -8.42
C ARG A 162 19.35 -20.81 -9.13
N ARG A 163 20.08 -21.73 -8.48
CA ARG A 163 21.31 -22.31 -9.03
C ARG A 163 21.00 -22.58 -10.48
N PHE A 164 21.63 -21.83 -11.39
CA PHE A 164 21.72 -22.25 -12.77
C PHE A 164 22.25 -23.67 -12.63
N ARG A 165 21.43 -24.68 -12.96
CA ARG A 165 21.90 -26.05 -13.16
C ARG A 165 22.78 -26.02 -14.41
N GLY A 166 23.89 -25.28 -14.35
CA GLY A 166 25.04 -25.49 -15.20
C GLY A 166 25.62 -26.83 -14.77
N GLY A 167 25.78 -27.72 -15.74
CA GLY A 167 26.32 -29.06 -15.51
C GLY A 167 27.65 -29.04 -14.75
N PRO A 168 28.06 -30.20 -14.22
CA PRO A 168 29.15 -30.29 -13.27
C PRO A 168 30.45 -29.81 -13.93
N ARG A 169 30.90 -28.59 -13.61
CA ARG A 169 32.29 -28.21 -13.81
C ARG A 169 33.09 -28.81 -12.66
N ARG A 170 33.49 -30.06 -12.83
CA ARG A 170 34.47 -30.71 -11.97
C ARG A 170 35.82 -30.01 -12.16
N ASN A 171 36.10 -29.00 -11.33
CA ASN A 171 37.46 -28.56 -11.10
C ASN A 171 38.14 -29.61 -10.21
N ILE A 172 38.90 -30.51 -10.84
CA ILE A 172 39.54 -31.68 -10.19
C ILE A 172 40.61 -31.26 -9.15
N PHE A 173 41.00 -29.98 -9.12
CA PHE A 173 42.02 -29.42 -8.20
C PHE A 173 41.45 -28.62 -7.01
N ALA A 174 40.13 -28.56 -6.80
CA ALA A 174 39.51 -27.70 -5.78
C ALA A 174 38.93 -28.45 -4.56
N GLY A 175 39.21 -29.76 -4.42
CA GLY A 175 38.47 -30.72 -3.59
C GLY A 175 38.64 -30.63 -2.06
N SER A 176 38.88 -29.45 -1.50
CA SER A 176 38.84 -29.26 -0.04
C SER A 176 38.36 -27.86 0.33
N LEU A 177 38.94 -26.80 -0.25
CA LEU A 177 38.52 -25.43 0.04
C LEU A 177 37.21 -25.05 -0.66
N ALA A 178 37.03 -25.45 -1.93
CA ALA A 178 35.77 -25.16 -2.62
C ALA A 178 34.62 -25.96 -2.00
N ASP A 179 34.85 -27.23 -1.68
CA ASP A 179 33.86 -28.07 -1.00
C ASP A 179 33.50 -27.52 0.39
N SER A 180 34.50 -27.02 1.15
CA SER A 180 34.26 -26.38 2.47
C SER A 180 33.50 -25.05 2.34
N LEU A 181 33.75 -24.27 1.28
CA LEU A 181 33.03 -23.02 1.01
C LEU A 181 31.59 -23.29 0.56
N ASP A 182 31.37 -24.33 -0.24
CA ASP A 182 30.05 -24.78 -0.64
C ASP A 182 29.26 -25.28 0.57
N GLU A 183 29.88 -26.06 1.45
CA GLU A 183 29.27 -26.52 2.71
C GLU A 183 28.95 -25.36 3.65
N ALA A 184 29.87 -24.40 3.81
CA ALA A 184 29.65 -23.19 4.61
C ALA A 184 28.51 -22.33 4.03
N SER A 185 28.44 -22.21 2.70
CA SER A 185 27.34 -21.52 2.00
C SER A 185 26.00 -22.24 2.23
N ASP A 186 25.97 -23.56 2.17
CA ASP A 186 24.75 -24.35 2.38
C ASP A 186 24.28 -24.28 3.85
N LEU A 187 25.22 -24.27 4.80
CA LEU A 187 24.91 -24.07 6.23
C LEU A 187 24.39 -22.64 6.50
N ALA A 188 25.00 -21.62 5.89
CA ALA A 188 24.50 -20.25 5.96
C ALA A 188 23.10 -20.11 5.35
N ALA A 189 22.84 -20.78 4.22
CA ALA A 189 21.54 -20.77 3.57
C ALA A 189 20.46 -21.44 4.42
N THR A 190 20.76 -22.58 5.05
CA THR A 190 19.82 -23.28 5.94
C THR A 190 19.53 -22.48 7.22
N ALA A 191 20.56 -21.90 7.84
CA ALA A 191 20.38 -21.01 8.98
C ALA A 191 19.53 -19.78 8.62
N TYR A 192 19.80 -19.17 7.47
CA TYR A 192 19.03 -18.03 6.97
C TYR A 192 17.55 -18.39 6.76
N LEU A 193 17.27 -19.54 6.14
CA LEU A 193 15.88 -20.02 5.96
C LEU A 193 15.17 -20.22 7.31
N HIS A 194 15.87 -20.74 8.31
CA HIS A 194 15.32 -20.90 9.66
C HIS A 194 15.03 -19.54 10.33
N PHE A 195 15.95 -18.58 10.24
CA PHE A 195 15.73 -17.22 10.73
C PHE A 195 14.57 -16.53 10.01
N GLN A 196 14.44 -16.74 8.70
CA GLN A 196 13.34 -16.18 7.93
C GLN A 196 11.99 -16.77 8.36
N GLN A 197 11.89 -18.09 8.56
CA GLN A 197 10.66 -18.73 9.03
C GLN A 197 10.25 -18.27 10.44
N THR A 198 11.23 -18.08 11.33
CA THR A 198 10.97 -17.60 12.69
C THR A 198 10.54 -16.13 12.70
N ASP A 199 11.19 -15.28 11.90
CA ASP A 199 10.80 -13.88 11.71
C ASP A 199 9.39 -13.77 11.11
N ASP A 200 9.05 -14.58 10.11
CA ASP A 200 7.71 -14.62 9.52
C ASP A 200 6.64 -15.04 10.54
N LYS A 201 6.91 -16.06 11.37
CA LYS A 201 6.02 -16.46 12.47
C LYS A 201 5.82 -15.35 13.51
N LEU A 202 6.89 -14.67 13.91
CA LEU A 202 6.82 -13.55 14.86
C LEU A 202 6.05 -12.37 14.28
N LYS A 203 6.27 -12.03 13.01
CA LYS A 203 5.51 -11.02 12.28
C LYS A 203 4.02 -11.36 12.23
N GLU A 204 3.68 -12.62 11.97
CA GLU A 204 2.29 -13.08 11.95
C GLU A 204 1.64 -13.03 13.35
N GLN A 205 2.36 -13.45 14.40
CA GLN A 205 1.87 -13.34 15.77
C GLN A 205 1.65 -11.89 16.19
N LEU A 206 2.62 -11.02 15.93
CA LEU A 206 2.52 -9.59 16.20
C LEU A 206 1.40 -8.94 15.38
N ARG A 207 1.24 -9.35 14.12
CA ARG A 207 0.14 -8.92 13.26
C ARG A 207 -1.20 -9.23 13.88
N ASN A 208 -1.40 -10.49 14.26
CA ASN A 208 -2.64 -10.95 14.84
C ASN A 208 -2.89 -10.25 16.18
N ALA A 209 -1.87 -10.07 17.01
CA ALA A 209 -1.98 -9.32 18.26
C ALA A 209 -2.35 -7.85 18.04
N LEU A 210 -1.76 -7.18 17.05
CA LEU A 210 -2.08 -5.79 16.72
C LEU A 210 -3.48 -5.65 16.13
N LEU A 211 -3.90 -6.56 15.26
CA LEU A 211 -5.27 -6.57 14.74
C LEU A 211 -6.27 -6.82 15.87
N LEU A 212 -6.06 -7.83 16.71
CA LEU A 212 -6.93 -8.17 17.84
C LEU A 212 -6.97 -7.08 18.92
N ARG A 213 -5.87 -6.34 19.14
CA ARG A 213 -5.85 -5.22 20.09
C ARG A 213 -6.47 -3.94 19.54
N ASN A 214 -6.24 -3.63 18.27
CA ASN A 214 -6.72 -2.39 17.67
C ASN A 214 -8.19 -2.48 17.24
N PHE A 215 -8.70 -3.69 17.03
CA PHE A 215 -10.11 -3.94 16.76
C PHE A 215 -10.70 -4.70 17.95
N GLU A 216 -11.63 -4.08 18.68
CA GLU A 216 -12.57 -4.85 19.50
C GLU A 216 -13.44 -5.68 18.54
N PHE A 217 -13.00 -6.89 18.23
CA PHE A 217 -13.86 -7.87 17.57
C PHE A 217 -14.91 -8.28 18.58
N LEU A 218 -16.10 -7.72 18.41
CA LEU A 218 -17.27 -8.16 19.15
C LEU A 218 -17.63 -9.53 18.59
N ASP A 219 -17.23 -10.58 19.30
CA ASP A 219 -17.61 -11.94 18.98
C ASP A 219 -19.09 -12.13 19.35
N VAL A 220 -19.97 -11.76 18.41
CA VAL A 220 -21.43 -11.81 18.60
C VAL A 220 -21.96 -13.23 18.37
N MET A 221 -21.19 -14.06 17.66
CA MET A 221 -21.55 -15.40 17.26
C MET A 221 -20.45 -16.31 17.78
N GLY A 222 -20.71 -17.18 18.75
CA GLY A 222 -19.72 -18.17 19.22
C GLY A 222 -19.26 -19.19 18.16
N SER A 223 -19.56 -18.96 16.88
CA SER A 223 -19.14 -19.74 15.72
C SER A 223 -19.02 -18.84 14.46
N PRO A 224 -18.06 -19.13 13.56
CA PRO A 224 -17.92 -18.41 12.30
C PRO A 224 -19.15 -18.65 11.41
N VAL A 225 -19.86 -17.56 11.10
CA VAL A 225 -21.04 -17.59 10.26
C VAL A 225 -20.65 -17.22 8.83
N ASP A 226 -20.65 -18.20 7.95
CA ASP A 226 -20.23 -18.06 6.55
C ASP A 226 -21.37 -17.49 5.68
N ILE A 227 -21.82 -16.27 6.00
CA ILE A 227 -22.80 -15.56 5.18
C ILE A 227 -22.02 -14.75 4.13
N PRO A 228 -22.19 -15.05 2.83
CA PRO A 228 -21.54 -14.30 1.76
C PRO A 228 -22.17 -12.90 1.62
N THR A 229 -21.72 -11.98 2.48
CA THR A 229 -22.16 -10.57 2.54
C THR A 229 -21.37 -9.67 1.59
N VAL A 230 -20.20 -10.11 1.13
CA VAL A 230 -19.30 -9.37 0.24
C VAL A 230 -19.15 -10.10 -1.10
N SER A 231 -18.76 -9.39 -2.16
CA SER A 231 -18.41 -9.90 -3.50
C SER A 231 -19.53 -10.28 -4.49
N ARG A 232 -20.81 -10.00 -4.19
CA ARG A 232 -21.88 -10.16 -5.21
C ARG A 232 -21.80 -9.12 -6.33
N ASN A 233 -21.91 -9.58 -7.57
CA ASN A 233 -21.88 -8.73 -8.75
C ASN A 233 -23.10 -7.79 -8.80
N VAL A 234 -22.84 -6.48 -8.87
CA VAL A 234 -23.88 -5.42 -8.91
C VAL A 234 -24.83 -5.59 -10.10
N MET A 235 -24.36 -6.19 -11.19
CA MET A 235 -25.18 -6.47 -12.38
C MET A 235 -26.40 -7.35 -12.09
N MET A 236 -26.37 -8.15 -11.02
CA MET A 236 -27.53 -8.96 -10.63
C MET A 236 -28.71 -8.10 -10.16
N PHE A 237 -28.45 -6.90 -9.65
CA PHE A 237 -29.47 -5.97 -9.14
C PHE A 237 -30.00 -5.00 -10.20
N VAL A 238 -29.52 -5.12 -11.45
CA VAL A 238 -29.93 -4.28 -12.57
C VAL A 238 -31.10 -4.95 -13.31
N GLU A 239 -32.06 -4.16 -13.76
CA GLU A 239 -33.18 -4.57 -14.63
C GLU A 239 -33.25 -3.65 -15.87
N GLY A 240 -33.78 -4.17 -16.98
CA GLY A 240 -33.96 -3.45 -18.25
C GLY A 240 -33.16 -4.03 -19.42
N ARG A 241 -33.63 -3.78 -20.65
CA ARG A 241 -32.97 -4.18 -21.91
C ARG A 241 -32.16 -3.01 -22.49
N HIS A 242 -30.99 -3.32 -23.08
CA HIS A 242 -30.09 -2.38 -23.76
C HIS A 242 -29.84 -1.06 -22.99
N ASN A 243 -30.30 0.07 -23.52
CA ASN A 243 -29.99 1.42 -23.04
C ASN A 243 -30.80 1.89 -21.81
N LYS A 244 -31.76 1.10 -21.31
CA LYS A 244 -32.58 1.46 -20.13
C LYS A 244 -32.31 0.55 -18.92
N ARG A 245 -31.04 0.29 -18.63
CA ARG A 245 -30.63 -0.47 -17.44
C ARG A 245 -30.66 0.42 -16.20
N ALA A 246 -31.44 0.03 -15.20
CA ALA A 246 -31.54 0.73 -13.92
C ALA A 246 -31.44 -0.26 -12.74
N LEU A 247 -31.02 0.23 -11.58
CA LEU A 247 -31.04 -0.55 -10.35
C LEU A 247 -32.49 -0.84 -9.94
N SER A 248 -32.79 -2.11 -9.70
CA SER A 248 -34.09 -2.56 -9.24
C SER A 248 -34.16 -2.53 -7.72
N SER A 249 -34.96 -1.61 -7.18
CA SER A 249 -35.26 -1.52 -5.75
C SER A 249 -35.83 -2.85 -5.21
N LYS A 250 -36.62 -3.56 -6.03
CA LYS A 250 -37.22 -4.85 -5.69
C LYS A 250 -36.17 -5.94 -5.50
N LYS A 251 -35.20 -6.06 -6.42
CA LYS A 251 -34.11 -7.05 -6.30
C LYS A 251 -33.19 -6.76 -5.12
N ILE A 252 -32.88 -5.49 -4.88
CA ILE A 252 -32.08 -5.07 -3.72
C ILE A 252 -32.82 -5.44 -2.44
N SER A 253 -34.07 -5.02 -2.28
CA SER A 253 -34.88 -5.31 -1.09
C SER A 253 -35.02 -6.81 -0.83
N LYS A 254 -35.25 -7.62 -1.88
CA LYS A 254 -35.32 -9.08 -1.76
C LYS A 254 -34.02 -9.66 -1.23
N HIS A 255 -32.88 -9.17 -1.72
CA HIS A 255 -31.58 -9.64 -1.26
C HIS A 255 -31.27 -9.21 0.17
N THR A 256 -31.56 -7.95 0.52
CA THR A 256 -31.38 -7.44 1.89
C THR A 256 -32.16 -8.29 2.88
N LYS A 257 -33.44 -8.60 2.58
CA LYS A 257 -34.28 -9.48 3.40
C LYS A 257 -33.75 -10.90 3.51
N ALA A 258 -33.13 -11.43 2.46
CA ALA A 258 -32.53 -12.76 2.47
C ALA A 258 -31.33 -12.82 3.42
N VAL A 259 -30.43 -11.83 3.34
CA VAL A 259 -29.26 -11.72 4.24
C VAL A 259 -29.72 -11.48 5.67
N GLU A 260 -30.70 -10.61 5.89
CA GLU A 260 -31.27 -10.35 7.21
C GLU A 260 -31.87 -11.61 7.83
N SER A 261 -32.64 -12.38 7.04
CA SER A 261 -33.19 -13.68 7.47
C SER A 261 -32.09 -14.67 7.85
N GLU A 262 -30.97 -14.67 7.14
CA GLU A 262 -29.84 -15.56 7.38
C GLU A 262 -29.10 -15.19 8.67
N ILE A 263 -28.89 -13.90 8.92
CA ILE A 263 -28.32 -13.39 10.18
C ILE A 263 -29.24 -13.74 11.36
N LEU A 264 -30.56 -13.60 11.18
CA LEU A 264 -31.55 -13.91 12.22
C LEU A 264 -31.65 -15.39 12.59
N LYS A 265 -31.09 -16.31 11.79
CA LYS A 265 -30.96 -17.73 12.18
C LYS A 265 -29.92 -17.93 13.28
N HIS A 266 -28.97 -17.00 13.40
CA HIS A 266 -27.80 -17.12 14.26
C HIS A 266 -27.79 -16.07 15.39
N VAL A 267 -28.49 -14.94 15.24
CA VAL A 267 -28.67 -13.93 16.30
C VAL A 267 -30.16 -13.70 16.59
N SER A 268 -30.54 -13.67 17.87
CA SER A 268 -31.87 -13.20 18.26
C SER A 268 -32.03 -11.70 18.01
N ARG A 269 -33.26 -11.24 17.68
CA ARG A 269 -33.56 -9.81 17.48
C ARG A 269 -33.19 -8.94 18.70
N SER A 270 -33.28 -9.48 19.91
CA SER A 270 -32.93 -8.78 21.15
C SER A 270 -31.42 -8.56 21.28
N GLN A 271 -30.60 -9.54 20.89
CA GLN A 271 -29.14 -9.40 20.84
C GLN A 271 -28.71 -8.39 19.78
N LEU A 272 -29.34 -8.42 18.60
CA LEU A 272 -29.10 -7.47 17.50
C LEU A 272 -29.40 -6.02 17.89
N THR A 273 -30.54 -5.77 18.54
CA THR A 273 -30.92 -4.43 19.01
C THR A 273 -30.06 -3.93 20.17
N LYS A 274 -29.68 -4.81 21.10
CA LYS A 274 -28.72 -4.48 22.17
C LYS A 274 -27.35 -4.11 21.58
N PHE A 275 -26.94 -4.80 20.53
CA PHE A 275 -25.70 -4.53 19.80
C PHE A 275 -25.75 -3.20 19.04
N GLU A 276 -26.82 -2.94 18.29
CA GLU A 276 -27.01 -1.67 17.59
C GLU A 276 -26.95 -0.48 18.55
N LYS A 277 -27.60 -0.59 19.71
CA LYS A 277 -27.54 0.44 20.77
C LYS A 277 -26.11 0.64 21.30
N ARG A 278 -25.35 -0.44 21.49
CA ARG A 278 -23.95 -0.38 21.97
C ARG A 278 -23.02 0.27 20.94
N ILE A 279 -23.18 -0.05 19.65
CA ILE A 279 -22.46 0.60 18.54
C ILE A 279 -22.82 2.08 18.45
N ARG A 280 -24.12 2.41 18.44
CA ARG A 280 -24.59 3.80 18.39
C ARG A 280 -24.08 4.65 19.54
N LYS A 281 -23.91 4.06 20.74
CA LYS A 281 -23.35 4.75 21.91
C LYS A 281 -21.85 5.01 21.80
N LYS A 282 -21.10 4.15 21.10
CA LYS A 282 -19.66 4.32 20.83
C LYS A 282 -19.38 5.21 19.61
N LEU A 283 -20.36 5.41 18.73
CA LEU A 283 -20.24 6.29 17.58
C LEU A 283 -20.44 7.75 18.00
N PRO A 284 -19.55 8.68 17.63
CA PRO A 284 -19.80 10.11 17.80
C PRO A 284 -21.13 10.52 17.16
N SER A 285 -21.83 11.47 17.77
CA SER A 285 -23.15 11.96 17.32
C SER A 285 -23.20 12.43 15.86
N ASN A 286 -22.05 12.82 15.28
CA ASN A 286 -21.91 13.26 13.88
C ASN A 286 -21.51 12.14 12.88
N VAL A 287 -21.50 10.86 13.26
CA VAL A 287 -21.05 9.80 12.34
C VAL A 287 -22.05 9.47 11.24
N ALA A 288 -23.35 9.70 11.46
CA ALA A 288 -24.39 9.46 10.46
C ALA A 288 -24.24 10.35 9.20
N GLU A 289 -23.63 11.53 9.34
CA GLU A 289 -23.26 12.40 8.23
C GLU A 289 -21.92 12.00 7.56
N ARG A 290 -21.05 11.29 8.28
CA ARG A 290 -19.67 11.00 7.84
C ARG A 290 -19.46 9.61 7.23
N ILE A 291 -20.40 8.67 7.39
CA ILE A 291 -20.28 7.32 6.84
C ILE A 291 -21.45 7.03 5.90
N ARG A 292 -21.33 7.54 4.67
CA ARG A 292 -21.99 6.95 3.49
C ARG A 292 -20.93 6.63 2.46
N PHE A 293 -20.00 5.73 2.81
CA PHE A 293 -19.01 5.24 1.87
C PHE A 293 -19.65 4.19 0.97
N ILE A 294 -20.16 4.62 -0.18
CA ILE A 294 -20.40 3.71 -1.30
C ILE A 294 -19.04 3.49 -1.95
N SER A 295 -18.59 2.23 -2.06
CA SER A 295 -17.34 1.93 -2.79
C SER A 295 -17.44 2.48 -4.22
N GLY A 296 -16.75 3.60 -4.46
CA GLY A 296 -16.72 4.27 -5.75
C GLY A 296 -16.31 3.31 -6.86
N LYS A 297 -15.34 2.43 -6.59
CA LYS A 297 -14.84 1.43 -7.53
C LYS A 297 -15.88 0.35 -7.88
N ASN A 298 -16.59 -0.17 -6.89
CA ASN A 298 -17.44 -1.35 -7.08
C ASN A 298 -18.86 -1.00 -7.51
N TYR A 299 -19.35 0.18 -7.10
CA TYR A 299 -20.74 0.56 -7.31
C TYR A 299 -20.88 1.78 -8.21
N LEU A 300 -20.07 2.82 -7.98
CA LEU A 300 -20.25 4.12 -8.65
C LEU A 300 -19.59 4.16 -10.04
N LEU A 301 -18.41 3.56 -10.17
CA LEU A 301 -17.61 3.53 -11.39
C LEU A 301 -18.28 2.73 -12.51
N PRO A 302 -18.86 1.54 -12.28
CA PRO A 302 -19.59 0.84 -13.33
C PRO A 302 -20.79 1.65 -13.84
N LEU A 303 -21.53 2.33 -12.93
CA LEU A 303 -22.66 3.18 -13.29
C LEU A 303 -22.23 4.43 -14.06
N LEU A 304 -21.14 5.08 -13.62
CA LEU A 304 -20.55 6.23 -14.29
C LEU A 304 -20.08 5.85 -15.70
N MET A 305 -19.38 4.72 -15.86
CA MET A 305 -18.95 4.23 -17.16
C MET A 305 -20.11 3.92 -18.09
N LEU A 306 -21.18 3.30 -17.57
CA LEU A 306 -22.36 2.98 -18.36
C LEU A 306 -23.02 4.26 -18.87
N ARG A 307 -23.07 5.30 -18.04
CA ARG A 307 -23.60 6.61 -18.40
C ARG A 307 -22.70 7.40 -19.36
N LEU A 308 -21.37 7.33 -19.19
CA LEU A 308 -20.41 7.97 -20.09
C LEU A 308 -20.38 7.28 -21.48
N LYS A 309 -20.55 5.96 -21.52
CA LYS A 309 -20.75 5.22 -22.77
C LYS A 309 -22.02 5.67 -23.50
N GLN A 310 -23.09 5.92 -22.75
CA GLN A 310 -24.37 6.34 -23.32
C GLN A 310 -24.40 7.80 -23.78
N ILE A 311 -23.85 8.73 -22.98
CA ILE A 311 -23.98 10.16 -23.23
C ILE A 311 -22.80 10.68 -24.08
N ALA A 312 -21.58 10.20 -23.82
CA ALA A 312 -20.36 10.72 -24.41
C ALA A 312 -19.68 9.74 -25.39
N ASN A 313 -20.35 8.63 -25.73
CA ASN A 313 -19.83 7.58 -26.63
C ASN A 313 -18.42 7.08 -26.24
N LEU A 314 -18.12 7.05 -24.94
CA LEU A 314 -16.79 6.71 -24.43
C LEU A 314 -16.44 5.24 -24.75
N ARG A 315 -15.42 5.01 -25.57
CA ARG A 315 -14.99 3.64 -25.96
C ARG A 315 -13.93 3.02 -25.03
N ASP A 316 -13.52 3.74 -23.99
CA ASP A 316 -12.44 3.30 -23.11
C ASP A 316 -12.77 2.01 -22.34
N ALA A 317 -11.73 1.21 -22.12
CA ALA A 317 -11.76 0.09 -21.19
C ALA A 317 -11.83 0.59 -19.74
N GLU A 318 -12.43 -0.21 -18.85
CA GLU A 318 -12.62 0.14 -17.44
C GLU A 318 -11.30 0.44 -16.72
N GLY A 319 -10.22 -0.26 -17.09
CA GLY A 319 -8.87 0.01 -16.58
C GLY A 319 -8.38 1.41 -16.92
N ALA A 320 -8.56 1.86 -18.16
CA ALA A 320 -8.11 3.19 -18.60
C ALA A 320 -8.87 4.31 -17.88
N MET A 321 -10.18 4.13 -17.64
CA MET A 321 -10.97 5.09 -16.88
C MET A 321 -10.54 5.18 -15.41
N LYS A 322 -10.19 4.05 -14.77
CA LYS A 322 -9.64 4.04 -13.41
C LYS A 322 -8.35 4.86 -13.32
N VAL A 323 -7.46 4.71 -14.31
CA VAL A 323 -6.19 5.45 -14.36
C VAL A 323 -6.45 6.95 -14.55
N ARG A 324 -7.36 7.34 -15.46
CA ARG A 324 -7.71 8.76 -15.66
C ARG A 324 -8.34 9.37 -14.41
N LEU A 325 -9.27 8.68 -13.76
CA LEU A 325 -9.85 9.14 -12.51
C LEU A 325 -8.80 9.23 -11.40
N ALA A 326 -7.83 8.33 -11.35
CA ALA A 326 -6.74 8.37 -10.36
C ALA A 326 -5.83 9.59 -10.56
N ARG A 327 -5.60 10.01 -11.82
CA ARG A 327 -4.84 11.23 -12.14
C ARG A 327 -5.54 12.52 -11.68
N HIS A 328 -6.86 12.48 -11.53
CA HIS A 328 -7.67 13.62 -11.09
C HIS A 328 -8.22 13.47 -9.68
N ALA A 329 -7.88 12.38 -8.98
CA ALA A 329 -8.29 12.16 -7.61
C ALA A 329 -7.39 12.99 -6.70
N ASP A 330 -7.88 14.17 -6.33
CA ASP A 330 -7.29 14.93 -5.23
C ASP A 330 -7.57 14.18 -3.91
N PHE A 331 -6.57 14.05 -3.04
CA PHE A 331 -6.70 13.34 -1.76
C PHE A 331 -7.46 14.15 -0.70
N GLY A 332 -7.91 15.35 -1.05
CA GLY A 332 -8.84 16.13 -0.25
C GLY A 332 -10.25 15.54 -0.28
N VAL A 333 -10.98 15.68 0.83
CA VAL A 333 -12.43 15.52 0.83
C VAL A 333 -13.00 16.60 -0.08
N ASP A 334 -13.43 16.25 -1.30
CA ASP A 334 -14.03 17.21 -2.23
C ASP A 334 -15.37 17.72 -1.64
N SER A 335 -15.30 18.85 -0.96
CA SER A 335 -16.45 19.57 -0.40
C SER A 335 -17.45 20.02 -1.48
N GLY A 336 -17.03 20.03 -2.75
CA GLY A 336 -17.87 20.33 -3.91
C GLY A 336 -18.68 19.14 -4.41
N LEU A 337 -18.26 17.89 -4.16
CA LEU A 337 -18.95 16.70 -4.65
C LEU A 337 -20.36 16.57 -4.06
N GLU A 338 -20.51 16.87 -2.77
CA GLU A 338 -21.81 16.89 -2.10
C GLU A 338 -22.75 17.94 -2.71
N ARG A 339 -22.22 19.15 -2.96
CA ARG A 339 -22.99 20.25 -3.58
C ARG A 339 -23.40 19.93 -5.02
N ARG A 340 -22.53 19.26 -5.79
CA ARG A 340 -22.80 18.83 -7.17
C ARG A 340 -23.81 17.67 -7.22
N LEU A 341 -23.71 16.72 -6.30
CA LEU A 341 -24.69 15.63 -6.15
C LEU A 341 -26.07 16.17 -5.75
N LYS A 342 -26.13 17.11 -4.80
CA LYS A 342 -27.37 17.80 -4.41
C LYS A 342 -28.02 18.52 -5.60
N LYS A 343 -27.24 19.24 -6.42
CA LYS A 343 -27.74 19.85 -7.67
C LYS A 343 -28.27 18.81 -8.67
N LEU A 344 -27.55 17.71 -8.88
CA LEU A 344 -27.97 16.66 -9.81
C LEU A 344 -29.23 15.91 -9.37
N ILE A 345 -29.45 15.78 -8.07
CA ILE A 345 -30.67 15.19 -7.50
C ILE A 345 -31.84 16.18 -7.62
N ALA A 346 -31.61 17.47 -7.36
CA ALA A 346 -32.63 18.52 -7.46
C ALA A 346 -33.12 18.78 -8.90
N ILE A 347 -32.35 18.41 -9.93
CA ILE A 347 -32.75 18.55 -11.35
C ILE A 347 -33.71 17.40 -11.77
N ARG A 348 -33.97 16.43 -10.90
CA ARG A 348 -34.82 15.24 -11.20
C ARG A 348 -36.05 15.07 -10.31
N THR A 349 -36.27 15.98 -9.37
CA THR A 349 -37.56 16.22 -8.71
C THR A 349 -38.19 17.43 -9.36
#